data_AF-A0A0U2Q8I7-F1
#
_entry.id   AF-A0A0U2Q8I7-F1
#
_cell.length_a   1.000
_cell.length_b   1.000
_cell.length_c   1.000
_cell.angle_alpha   90.00
_cell.angle_beta   90.00
_cell.angle_gamma   90.00
#
_symmetry.space_group_name_H-M   'P 1'
#
loop_
_entity.id
_entity.type
_entity.pdbx_description
1 polymer ?
#
loop_
_entity_poly.entity_id
_entity_poly.type
_entity_poly.pdbx_seq_one_letter_code
_entity_poly.pdbx_strand_id
1 'polypeptide(L)'
;MSTTNAATIIQQARSQNRLLLTEVEAKTFLSAANIPVVQTKLARTRDEAIAHAQKLGFPVVLKICSSEIVHKSDVGGVKLNLTTAEAVGGAFDDIMQTGKRSQPSASIDGVSVQPMAKTGLEVIIGLTTDPQFGPVCMFGLGGIAVEVP
;
A
#
# COMPACT_ATOMS: atom_id res chain seq x y z
N MET A 1 -7.33 20.33 -16.06
CA MET A 1 -8.00 19.53 -15.01
C MET A 1 -7.72 18.07 -15.32
N SER A 2 -6.78 17.45 -14.60
CA SER A 2 -6.03 16.26 -15.05
C SER A 2 -6.76 14.93 -14.84
N THR A 3 -7.78 14.64 -15.65
CA THR A 3 -8.34 13.27 -15.80
C THR A 3 -7.34 12.28 -16.41
N THR A 4 -6.20 12.76 -16.91
CA THR A 4 -5.16 11.99 -17.60
C THR A 4 -4.41 10.98 -16.71
N ASN A 5 -4.44 11.09 -15.38
CA ASN A 5 -3.62 10.21 -14.52
C ASN A 5 -4.31 8.87 -14.14
N ALA A 6 -5.60 8.92 -13.77
CA ALA A 6 -6.31 7.75 -13.24
C ALA A 6 -6.59 6.67 -14.31
N ALA A 7 -7.02 7.07 -15.50
CA ALA A 7 -7.29 6.14 -16.60
C ALA A 7 -6.02 5.44 -17.09
N THR A 8 -4.89 6.16 -17.12
CA THR A 8 -3.58 5.63 -17.51
C THR A 8 -3.09 4.55 -16.56
N ILE A 9 -3.27 4.71 -15.24
CA ILE A 9 -2.91 3.68 -14.24
C ILE A 9 -3.68 2.37 -14.50
N ILE A 10 -4.99 2.47 -14.75
CA ILE A 10 -5.82 1.29 -15.05
C ILE A 10 -5.39 0.64 -16.37
N GLN A 11 -5.15 1.43 -17.41
CA GLN A 11 -4.70 0.92 -18.71
C GLN A 11 -3.35 0.21 -18.61
N GLN A 12 -2.40 0.78 -17.85
CA GLN A 12 -1.08 0.18 -17.64
C GLN A 12 -1.20 -1.17 -16.91
N ALA A 13 -1.98 -1.25 -15.83
CA ALA A 13 -2.21 -2.53 -15.14
C ALA A 13 -2.82 -3.59 -16.05
N ARG A 14 -3.81 -3.21 -16.88
CA ARG A 14 -4.43 -4.09 -17.87
C ARG A 14 -3.46 -4.56 -18.95
N SER A 15 -2.59 -3.68 -19.46
CA SER A 15 -1.57 -4.06 -20.45
C SER A 15 -0.55 -5.09 -19.92
N GLN A 16 -0.42 -5.17 -18.60
CA GLN A 16 0.41 -6.14 -17.90
C GLN A 16 -0.39 -7.37 -17.44
N ASN A 17 -1.63 -7.55 -17.94
CA ASN A 17 -2.56 -8.61 -17.54
C ASN A 17 -2.82 -8.69 -16.02
N ARG A 18 -2.75 -7.56 -15.31
CA ARG A 18 -3.05 -7.48 -13.88
C ARG A 18 -4.50 -7.06 -13.66
N LEU A 19 -5.16 -7.75 -12.73
CA LEU A 19 -6.49 -7.39 -12.23
C LEU A 19 -6.42 -6.52 -10.96
N LEU A 20 -5.24 -6.41 -10.35
CA LEU A 20 -5.01 -5.67 -9.11
C LEU A 20 -4.00 -4.54 -9.33
N LEU A 21 -4.30 -3.39 -8.74
CA LEU A 21 -3.35 -2.29 -8.59
C LEU A 21 -2.45 -2.55 -7.38
N THR A 22 -1.18 -2.16 -7.47
CA THR A 22 -0.32 -2.06 -6.29
C THR A 22 -0.83 -0.95 -5.36
N GLU A 23 -0.39 -0.95 -4.09
CA GLU A 23 -0.79 0.10 -3.14
C GLU A 23 -0.41 1.52 -3.62
N VAL A 24 0.73 1.65 -4.29
CA VAL A 24 1.20 2.93 -4.84
C VAL A 24 0.30 3.41 -5.98
N GLU A 25 -0.03 2.51 -6.91
CA GLU A 25 -0.96 2.78 -8.02
C GLU A 25 -2.36 3.13 -7.50
N ALA A 26 -2.90 2.33 -6.57
CA ALA A 26 -4.21 2.55 -5.98
C ALA A 26 -4.30 3.91 -5.26
N LYS A 27 -3.29 4.29 -4.48
CA LYS A 27 -3.27 5.61 -3.83
C LYS A 27 -3.14 6.76 -4.82
N THR A 28 -2.35 6.59 -5.88
CA THR A 28 -2.24 7.59 -6.94
C THR A 28 -3.58 7.77 -7.66
N PHE A 29 -4.28 6.67 -7.93
CA PHE A 29 -5.63 6.68 -8.49
C PHE A 29 -6.64 7.40 -7.57
N LEU A 30 -6.67 7.06 -6.28
CA LEU A 30 -7.55 7.70 -5.29
C LEU A 30 -7.25 9.20 -5.15
N SER A 31 -5.96 9.58 -5.11
CA SER A 31 -5.56 10.98 -5.06
C SER A 31 -6.00 11.75 -6.31
N ALA A 32 -5.95 11.14 -7.50
CA ALA A 32 -6.46 11.75 -8.73
C ALA A 32 -7.98 11.97 -8.71
N ALA A 33 -8.71 11.19 -7.90
CA ALA A 33 -10.12 11.36 -7.60
C ALA A 33 -10.41 12.29 -6.41
N ASN A 34 -9.40 13.02 -5.91
CA ASN A 34 -9.48 13.89 -4.73
C ASN A 34 -9.83 13.16 -3.41
N ILE A 35 -9.61 11.85 -3.35
CA ILE A 35 -9.73 11.10 -2.10
C ILE A 35 -8.40 11.26 -1.33
N PRO A 36 -8.41 11.76 -0.08
CA PRO A 36 -7.20 11.92 0.70
C PRO A 36 -6.49 10.59 0.92
N VAL A 37 -5.19 10.54 0.60
CA VAL A 37 -4.34 9.36 0.83
C VAL A 37 -3.06 9.75 1.56
N VAL A 38 -2.52 8.81 2.32
CA VAL A 38 -1.23 8.98 2.96
C VAL A 38 -0.12 9.05 1.90
N GLN A 39 0.79 10.03 2.03
CA GLN A 39 1.92 10.17 1.12
C GLN A 39 2.73 8.88 1.11
N THR A 40 2.88 8.27 -0.06
CA THR A 40 3.51 6.95 -0.20
C THR A 40 4.65 7.04 -1.22
N LYS A 41 5.82 6.53 -0.86
CA LYS A 41 6.99 6.45 -1.75
C LYS A 41 7.46 5.01 -1.87
N LEU A 42 7.80 4.56 -3.07
CA LEU A 42 8.36 3.24 -3.30
C LEU A 42 9.88 3.32 -3.19
N ALA A 43 10.47 2.52 -2.31
CA ALA A 43 11.90 2.29 -2.20
C ALA A 43 12.25 0.89 -2.72
N ARG A 44 13.22 0.81 -3.62
CA ARG A 44 13.78 -0.44 -4.15
C ARG A 44 15.04 -0.87 -3.43
N THR A 45 15.63 0.04 -2.66
CA THR A 45 16.84 -0.21 -1.86
C THR A 45 16.66 0.29 -0.44
N ARG A 46 17.49 -0.24 0.46
CA ARG A 46 17.57 0.19 1.86
C ARG A 46 17.86 1.70 1.96
N ASP A 47 18.78 2.20 1.16
CA ASP A 47 19.17 3.61 1.16
C ASP A 47 18.05 4.52 0.67
N GLU A 48 17.31 4.09 -0.36
CA GLU A 48 16.10 4.80 -0.81
C GLU A 48 15.04 4.86 0.30
N ALA A 49 14.84 3.76 1.03
CA ALA A 49 13.87 3.71 2.13
C ALA A 49 14.22 4.69 3.24
N ILE A 50 15.51 4.74 3.64
CA ILE A 50 16.02 5.69 4.63
C ILE A 50 15.86 7.13 4.14
N ALA A 51 16.27 7.41 2.90
CA ALA A 51 16.17 8.76 2.33
C ALA A 51 14.71 9.24 2.21
N HIS A 52 13.77 8.34 1.89
CA HIS A 52 12.34 8.65 1.89
C HIS A 52 11.83 8.92 3.31
N ALA A 53 12.21 8.10 4.29
CA ALA A 53 11.79 8.29 5.68
C ALA A 53 12.27 9.64 6.24
N GLN A 54 13.52 10.02 5.98
CA GLN A 54 14.07 11.31 6.39
C GLN A 54 13.31 12.50 5.78
N LYS A 55 12.89 12.38 4.51
CA LYS A 55 12.11 13.43 3.83
C LYS A 55 10.67 13.52 4.31
N LEU A 56 10.06 12.40 4.66
CA LEU A 56 8.67 12.33 5.14
C LEU A 56 8.55 12.73 6.61
N GLY A 57 9.63 12.56 7.39
CA GLY A 57 9.63 12.71 8.84
C GLY A 57 9.15 11.45 9.55
N PHE A 58 9.64 11.27 10.78
CA PHE A 58 9.33 10.12 11.63
C PHE A 58 8.12 10.41 12.55
N PRO A 59 7.40 9.37 13.03
CA PRO A 59 7.56 7.96 12.70
C PRO A 59 6.99 7.59 11.33
N VAL A 60 7.61 6.58 10.70
CA VAL A 60 7.17 6.02 9.41
C VAL A 60 6.73 4.56 9.52
N VAL A 61 6.07 4.10 8.47
CA VAL A 61 5.62 2.74 8.22
C VAL A 61 6.27 2.24 6.94
N LEU A 62 6.79 1.02 6.97
CA LEU A 62 7.27 0.29 5.81
C LEU A 62 6.30 -0.86 5.49
N LYS A 63 5.90 -1.02 4.23
CA LYS A 63 5.07 -2.15 3.77
C LYS A 63 5.59 -2.74 2.47
N ILE A 64 5.64 -4.06 2.37
CA ILE A 64 6.02 -4.76 1.14
C ILE A 64 5.13 -4.33 -0.03
N CYS A 65 5.73 -4.10 -1.18
CA CYS A 65 5.04 -3.76 -2.42
C CYS A 65 5.23 -4.91 -3.41
N SER A 66 4.16 -5.66 -3.66
CA SER A 66 4.09 -6.74 -4.63
C SER A 66 2.64 -6.90 -5.07
N SER A 67 2.41 -7.21 -6.35
CA SER A 67 1.08 -7.56 -6.86
C SER A 67 0.64 -8.97 -6.49
N GLU A 68 1.55 -9.82 -6.03
CA GLU A 68 1.29 -11.23 -5.70
C GLU A 68 1.08 -11.45 -4.19
N ILE A 69 1.55 -10.51 -3.36
CA ILE A 69 1.41 -10.54 -1.89
C ILE A 69 0.31 -9.56 -1.46
N VAL A 70 -0.93 -10.05 -1.38
CA VAL A 70 -2.10 -9.24 -1.00
C VAL A 70 -2.17 -9.02 0.52
N HIS A 71 -2.04 -10.09 1.31
CA HIS A 71 -2.07 -10.04 2.78
C HIS A 71 -0.67 -9.79 3.36
N LYS A 72 -0.24 -8.53 3.29
CA LYS A 72 1.12 -8.09 3.66
C LYS A 72 1.46 -8.36 5.12
N SER A 73 0.51 -8.17 6.02
CA SER A 73 0.72 -8.36 7.46
C SER A 73 1.03 -9.82 7.80
N ASP A 74 0.35 -10.76 7.15
CA ASP A 74 0.47 -12.20 7.41
C ASP A 74 1.87 -12.73 7.08
N VAL A 75 2.55 -12.11 6.12
CA VAL A 75 3.93 -12.44 5.75
C VAL A 75 4.99 -11.62 6.51
N GLY A 76 4.59 -10.87 7.55
CA GLY A 76 5.47 -9.94 8.26
C GLY A 76 5.96 -8.77 7.40
N GLY A 77 5.27 -8.50 6.29
CA GLY A 77 5.59 -7.48 5.29
C GLY A 77 5.16 -6.07 5.71
N VAL A 78 4.80 -5.85 6.97
CA VAL A 78 4.42 -4.54 7.52
C VAL A 78 5.22 -4.27 8.79
N LYS A 79 5.91 -3.12 8.84
CA LYS A 79 6.69 -2.65 9.98
C LYS A 79 6.22 -1.24 10.34
N LEU A 80 5.69 -1.09 11.55
CA LEU A 80 5.07 0.15 12.03
C LEU A 80 5.99 0.91 12.99
N ASN A 81 5.67 2.18 13.23
CA ASN A 81 6.28 3.02 14.26
C ASN A 81 7.82 3.07 14.20
N LEU A 82 8.37 3.19 12.99
CA LEU A 82 9.81 3.27 12.78
C LEU A 82 10.26 4.72 13.01
N THR A 83 11.06 4.95 14.04
CA THR A 83 11.40 6.29 14.54
C THR A 83 12.80 6.76 14.16
N THR A 84 13.64 5.90 13.60
CA THR A 84 15.03 6.23 13.23
C THR A 84 15.41 5.65 11.86
N ALA A 85 16.49 6.18 11.27
CA ALA A 85 17.03 5.69 10.00
C ALA A 85 17.53 4.24 10.12
N GLU A 86 18.13 3.87 11.25
CA GLU A 86 18.60 2.52 11.54
C GLU A 86 17.43 1.54 11.61
N ALA A 87 16.35 1.92 12.30
CA ALA A 87 15.14 1.11 12.40
C ALA A 87 14.49 0.91 11.02
N VAL A 88 14.47 1.95 10.18
CA VAL A 88 13.99 1.85 8.78
C VAL A 88 14.85 0.90 7.95
N GLY A 89 16.18 1.01 8.07
CA GLY A 89 17.10 0.14 7.35
C GLY A 89 16.93 -1.33 7.72
N GLY A 90 16.88 -1.65 9.01
CA GLY A 90 16.62 -3.01 9.48
C GLY A 90 15.25 -3.54 9.07
N ALA A 91 14.21 -2.71 9.16
CA ALA A 91 12.86 -3.08 8.73
C ALA A 91 12.78 -3.37 7.22
N PHE A 92 13.53 -2.65 6.39
CA PHE A 92 13.61 -2.93 4.95
C PHE A 92 14.21 -4.32 4.68
N ASP A 93 15.36 -4.62 5.29
CA ASP A 93 16.06 -5.89 5.12
C ASP A 93 15.17 -7.06 5.58
N ASP A 94 14.53 -6.91 6.75
CA ASP A 94 13.56 -7.87 7.29
C ASP A 94 12.41 -8.15 6.30
N ILE A 95 11.75 -7.10 5.79
CA ILE A 95 10.60 -7.24 4.88
C ILE A 95 11.00 -7.95 3.59
N MET A 96 12.15 -7.60 3.02
CA MET A 96 12.64 -8.23 1.78
C MET A 96 12.97 -9.71 2.02
N GLN A 97 13.52 -10.04 3.20
CA GLN A 97 13.80 -11.42 3.58
C GLN A 97 12.52 -12.23 3.81
N THR A 98 11.55 -11.69 4.56
CA THR A 98 10.29 -12.41 4.84
C THR A 98 9.45 -12.59 3.58
N GLY A 99 9.37 -11.57 2.72
CA GLY A 99 8.67 -11.66 1.44
C GLY A 99 9.20 -12.81 0.56
N LYS A 100 10.53 -12.88 0.39
CA LYS A 100 11.17 -13.97 -0.37
C LYS A 100 11.00 -15.34 0.27
N ARG A 101 10.98 -15.42 1.61
CA ARG A 101 10.79 -16.69 2.32
C ARG A 101 9.35 -17.20 2.20
N SER A 102 8.38 -16.30 2.35
CA SER A 102 6.96 -16.65 2.34
C SER A 102 6.46 -16.98 0.93
N GLN A 103 6.96 -16.29 -0.09
CA GLN A 103 6.57 -16.55 -1.47
C GLN A 103 7.77 -16.37 -2.42
N PRO A 104 8.62 -17.39 -2.59
CA PRO A 104 9.88 -17.29 -3.34
C PRO A 104 9.73 -16.93 -4.81
N SER A 105 8.58 -17.23 -5.41
CA SER A 105 8.26 -16.90 -6.79
C SER A 105 7.69 -15.49 -6.98
N ALA A 106 7.32 -14.81 -5.89
CA ALA A 106 6.65 -13.52 -5.98
C ALA A 106 7.61 -12.43 -6.46
N SER A 107 7.17 -11.66 -7.46
CA SER A 107 7.86 -10.42 -7.83
C SER A 107 7.64 -9.38 -6.73
N ILE A 108 8.72 -8.92 -6.11
CA ILE A 108 8.70 -7.85 -5.10
C ILE A 108 9.22 -6.57 -5.76
N ASP A 109 8.34 -5.58 -5.93
CA ASP A 109 8.67 -4.29 -6.55
C ASP A 109 9.51 -3.40 -5.64
N GLY A 110 9.47 -3.66 -4.33
CA GLY A 110 10.21 -2.95 -3.28
C GLY A 110 9.40 -2.85 -1.99
N VAL A 111 9.64 -1.77 -1.24
CA VAL A 111 8.96 -1.45 0.02
C VAL A 111 8.39 -0.04 -0.07
N SER A 112 7.11 0.11 0.27
CA SER A 112 6.47 1.42 0.40
C SER A 112 6.82 2.07 1.74
N VAL A 113 7.21 3.33 1.72
CA VAL A 113 7.50 4.18 2.89
C VAL A 113 6.42 5.24 3.02
N GLN A 114 5.84 5.34 4.22
CA GLN A 114 4.66 6.17 4.51
C GLN A 114 4.79 6.81 5.89
N PRO A 115 4.35 8.05 6.13
CA PRO A 115 4.24 8.58 7.48
C PRO A 115 3.19 7.79 8.27
N MET A 116 3.39 7.68 9.60
CA MET A 116 2.41 7.06 10.47
C MET A 116 1.15 7.94 10.55
N ALA A 117 -0.02 7.34 10.29
CA ALA A 117 -1.29 8.04 10.46
C ALA A 117 -1.53 8.37 11.94
N LYS A 118 -2.20 9.49 12.21
CA LYS A 118 -2.64 9.83 13.56
C LYS A 118 -3.72 8.85 14.00
N THR A 119 -3.77 8.56 15.30
CA THR A 119 -4.89 7.82 15.90
C THR A 119 -6.20 8.56 15.64
N GLY A 120 -7.25 7.81 15.34
CA GLY A 120 -8.58 8.34 15.08
C GLY A 120 -9.60 7.22 14.98
N LEU A 121 -10.83 7.58 14.58
CA LEU A 121 -11.84 6.60 14.27
C LEU A 121 -11.50 5.91 12.94
N GLU A 122 -11.31 4.60 12.99
CA GLU A 122 -11.15 3.80 11.78
C GLU A 122 -12.51 3.56 11.12
N VAL A 123 -12.57 3.71 9.81
CA VAL A 123 -13.76 3.43 8.98
C VAL A 123 -13.34 2.66 7.74
N ILE A 124 -14.27 1.90 7.17
CA ILE A 124 -14.09 1.20 5.89
C ILE A 124 -15.09 1.74 4.85
N ILE A 125 -14.61 1.91 3.63
CA ILE A 125 -15.43 2.16 2.44
C ILE A 125 -15.10 1.08 1.43
N GLY A 126 -16.10 0.30 1.03
CA GLY A 126 -15.99 -0.73 0.01
C GLY A 126 -16.84 -0.37 -1.20
N LEU A 127 -16.34 -0.68 -2.41
CA LEU A 127 -17.10 -0.52 -3.64
C LEU A 127 -17.09 -1.86 -4.38
N THR A 128 -18.26 -2.35 -4.76
CA THR A 128 -18.42 -3.56 -5.57
C THR A 128 -19.46 -3.34 -6.66
N THR A 129 -19.46 -4.18 -7.69
CA THR A 129 -20.48 -4.19 -8.73
C THR A 129 -21.35 -5.42 -8.54
N ASP A 130 -22.57 -5.22 -8.08
CA ASP A 130 -23.57 -6.28 -7.95
C ASP A 130 -24.20 -6.59 -9.33
N PRO A 131 -24.44 -7.88 -9.68
CA PRO A 131 -25.02 -8.25 -10.97
C PRO A 131 -26.44 -7.70 -11.23
N GLN A 132 -27.23 -7.43 -10.19
CA GLN A 132 -28.61 -6.95 -10.29
C GLN A 132 -28.70 -5.44 -10.07
N PHE A 133 -27.95 -4.92 -9.10
CA PHE A 133 -28.06 -3.53 -8.65
C PHE A 133 -26.99 -2.59 -9.23
N GLY A 134 -25.98 -3.12 -9.92
CA GLY A 134 -24.87 -2.32 -10.43
C GLY A 134 -23.90 -1.88 -9.33
N PRO A 135 -23.24 -0.71 -9.44
CA PRO A 135 -22.28 -0.26 -8.44
C PRO A 135 -22.91 0.01 -7.06
N VAL A 136 -22.39 -0.65 -6.03
CA VAL A 136 -22.85 -0.54 -4.63
C VAL A 136 -21.68 -0.10 -3.74
N CYS A 137 -21.96 0.84 -2.83
CA CYS A 137 -21.00 1.35 -1.84
C CYS A 137 -21.36 0.85 -0.43
N MET A 138 -20.39 0.27 0.26
CA MET A 138 -20.44 -0.10 1.68
C MET A 138 -19.71 0.96 2.51
N PHE A 139 -20.27 1.34 3.66
CA PHE A 139 -19.62 2.15 4.67
C PHE A 139 -19.82 1.52 6.05
N GLY A 140 -18.78 1.49 6.86
CA GLY A 140 -18.83 0.92 8.21
C GLY A 140 -17.66 1.35 9.07
N LEU A 141 -17.70 0.95 10.34
CA LEU A 141 -16.56 1.09 11.24
C LEU A 141 -15.43 0.16 10.81
N GLY A 142 -14.19 0.64 10.95
CA GLY A 142 -12.95 -0.08 10.67
C GLY A 142 -12.50 -0.98 11.83
N GLY A 143 -11.26 -1.48 11.73
CA GLY A 143 -10.62 -2.32 12.74
C GLY A 143 -10.61 -3.81 12.41
N ILE A 144 -10.00 -4.61 13.29
CA ILE A 144 -9.81 -6.05 13.12
C ILE A 144 -11.11 -6.86 13.08
N ALA A 145 -12.24 -6.27 13.48
CA ALA A 145 -13.56 -6.92 13.51
C ALA A 145 -14.33 -6.80 12.18
N VAL A 146 -13.74 -6.20 11.14
CA VAL A 146 -14.37 -6.00 9.83
C VAL A 146 -14.24 -7.22 8.91
N GLU A 147 -13.46 -8.24 9.30
CA GLU A 147 -13.35 -9.50 8.56
C GLU A 147 -14.60 -10.36 8.73
N VAL A 148 -15.61 -10.16 7.87
CA VAL A 148 -16.47 -11.24 7.40
C VAL A 148 -16.84 -11.00 5.93
N PRO A 149 -16.07 -11.53 4.96
CA PRO A 149 -16.64 -11.97 3.69
C PRO A 149 -17.30 -13.36 3.81
#